data_AF-A0A7V3G772-F1
#
_entry.id   AF-A0A7V3G772-F1
#
_cell.length_a   1.000
_cell.length_b   1.000
_cell.length_c   1.000
_cell.angle_alpha   90.00
_cell.angle_beta   90.00
_cell.angle_gamma   90.00
#
_symmetry.space_group_name_H-M   'P 1'
#
loop_
_entity.id
_entity.type
_entity.pdbx_description
1 polymer ?
#
loop_
_entity_poly.entity_id
_entity_poly.type
_entity_poly.pdbx_seq_one_letter_code
_entity_poly.pdbx_strand_id
1 'polypeptide(L)'
;MRKRDLDRAERVFKTALAYGVGAALAIGLLAIIGGKWIIAAFTSDPTVTSYTMQYIWIVALSYGFLAAAFVEASSFQALGKSWSGFWLFLLRLGVVTIPLAYVLTNVFDLHIWAVWTAIVAGNVISSVVGYFWIRHRMKKITMAEVPVDAKAS
;
A
#
# COMPACT_ATOMS: atom_id res chain seq x y z
N MET A 1 -3.13 -17.56 21.58
CA MET A 1 -3.17 -16.12 21.93
C MET A 1 -4.48 -15.82 22.68
N ARG A 2 -4.49 -15.13 23.83
CA ARG A 2 -5.77 -14.83 24.51
C ARG A 2 -6.55 -13.79 23.70
N LYS A 3 -7.89 -13.82 23.70
CA LYS A 3 -8.76 -12.83 23.02
C LYS A 3 -8.29 -11.36 23.20
N ARG A 4 -7.85 -11.02 24.42
CA ARG A 4 -7.31 -9.69 24.79
C ARG A 4 -6.08 -9.26 23.98
N ASP A 5 -5.26 -10.22 23.54
CA ASP A 5 -4.03 -9.96 22.77
C ASP A 5 -4.35 -9.68 21.29
N LEU A 6 -5.40 -10.30 20.76
CA LEU A 6 -5.90 -10.05 19.40
C LEU A 6 -6.56 -8.67 19.27
N ASP A 7 -7.36 -8.26 20.25
CA ASP A 7 -7.94 -6.92 20.28
C ASP A 7 -6.86 -5.82 20.39
N ARG A 8 -5.76 -6.13 21.10
CA ARG A 8 -4.58 -5.25 21.13
C ARG A 8 -3.88 -5.22 19.78
N ALA A 9 -3.69 -6.36 19.14
CA ALA A 9 -3.07 -6.44 17.80
C ALA A 9 -3.89 -5.65 16.74
N GLU A 10 -5.22 -5.76 16.75
CA GLU A 10 -6.08 -4.99 15.83
C GLU A 10 -5.99 -3.49 16.09
N ARG A 11 -5.94 -3.06 17.36
CA ARG A 11 -5.74 -1.65 17.71
C ARG A 11 -4.39 -1.14 17.22
N VAL A 12 -3.31 -1.87 17.49
CA VAL A 12 -1.96 -1.50 17.04
C VAL A 12 -1.92 -1.41 15.51
N PHE A 13 -2.52 -2.36 14.80
CA PHE A 13 -2.62 -2.34 13.34
C PHE A 13 -3.35 -1.10 12.82
N LYS A 14 -4.54 -0.79 13.35
CA LYS A 14 -5.32 0.39 12.93
C LYS A 14 -4.58 1.69 13.22
N THR A 15 -3.93 1.78 14.38
CA THR A 15 -3.14 2.95 14.76
C THR A 15 -1.95 3.12 13.82
N ALA A 16 -1.17 2.05 13.58
CA ALA A 16 -0.04 2.07 12.66
C ALA A 16 -0.47 2.46 11.23
N LEU A 17 -1.61 1.93 10.78
CA LEU A 17 -2.20 2.27 9.48
C LEU A 17 -2.54 3.76 9.40
N ALA A 18 -3.23 4.31 10.39
CA ALA A 18 -3.61 5.73 10.42
C ALA A 18 -2.38 6.65 10.40
N TYR A 19 -1.38 6.39 11.25
CA TYR A 19 -0.15 7.18 11.29
C TYR A 19 0.67 7.02 10.00
N GLY A 20 0.81 5.81 9.48
CA GLY A 20 1.56 5.54 8.25
C GLY A 20 0.94 6.21 7.03
N VAL A 21 -0.38 6.09 6.87
CA VAL A 21 -1.12 6.77 5.80
C VAL A 21 -1.03 8.28 5.96
N GLY A 22 -1.25 8.81 7.18
CA GLY A 22 -1.19 10.24 7.44
C GLY A 22 0.19 10.84 7.14
N ALA A 23 1.27 10.17 7.56
CA ALA A 23 2.63 10.59 7.27
C ALA A 23 2.94 10.54 5.76
N ALA A 24 2.51 9.47 5.07
CA ALA A 24 2.74 9.33 3.64
C ALA A 24 1.97 10.36 2.80
N LEU A 25 0.74 10.70 3.21
CA LEU A 25 -0.03 11.78 2.58
C LEU A 25 0.60 13.15 2.85
N ALA A 26 1.13 13.40 4.05
CA ALA A 26 1.87 14.62 4.34
C ALA A 26 3.13 14.74 3.46
N ILE A 27 3.89 13.65 3.30
CA ILE A 27 5.02 13.59 2.37
C ILE A 27 4.57 13.83 0.93
N GLY A 28 3.47 13.23 0.50
CA GLY A 28 2.89 13.46 -0.83
C GLY A 28 2.51 14.92 -1.06
N LEU A 29 1.91 15.58 -0.06
CA LEU A 29 1.56 17.00 -0.13
C LEU A 29 2.81 17.89 -0.20
N LEU A 30 3.83 17.60 0.61
CA LEU A 30 5.11 18.29 0.55
C LEU A 30 5.78 18.11 -0.82
N ALA A 31 5.69 16.91 -1.42
CA ALA A 31 6.19 16.67 -2.77
C ALA A 31 5.41 17.44 -3.83
N ILE A 32 4.09 17.59 -3.69
CA ILE A 32 3.28 18.41 -4.60
C ILE A 32 3.68 19.89 -4.53
N ILE A 33 3.85 20.44 -3.33
CA ILE A 33 4.17 21.86 -3.12
C ILE A 33 5.63 22.16 -3.48
N GLY A 34 6.55 21.29 -3.05
CA GLY A 34 8.00 21.46 -3.17
C GLY A 34 8.64 20.80 -4.38
N GLY A 35 7.89 20.00 -5.15
CA GLY A 35 8.42 19.11 -6.18
C GLY A 35 9.27 19.81 -7.22
N LYS A 36 8.84 21.00 -7.68
CA LYS A 36 9.59 21.79 -8.67
C LYS A 36 10.98 22.18 -8.19
N TRP A 37 11.11 22.57 -6.91
CA TRP A 37 12.39 22.95 -6.32
C TRP A 37 13.33 21.75 -6.19
N ILE A 38 12.76 20.61 -5.78
CA ILE A 38 13.51 19.35 -5.67
C ILE A 38 14.02 18.93 -7.06
N ILE A 39 13.14 18.91 -8.07
CA ILE A 39 13.50 18.47 -9.43
C ILE A 39 14.56 19.38 -10.05
N ALA A 40 14.46 20.70 -9.85
CA ALA A 40 15.43 21.66 -10.37
C ALA A 40 16.85 21.45 -9.81
N ALA A 41 16.99 20.81 -8.65
CA ALA A 41 18.30 20.44 -8.10
C ALA A 41 18.92 19.21 -8.79
N PHE A 42 18.13 18.38 -9.45
CA PHE A 42 18.60 17.15 -10.11
C PHE A 42 18.73 17.29 -11.64
N THR A 43 17.88 18.09 -12.28
CA THR A 43 17.88 18.24 -13.74
C THR A 43 17.40 19.62 -14.18
N SER A 44 17.92 20.06 -15.32
CA SER A 44 17.46 21.27 -16.02
C SER A 44 16.71 20.95 -17.31
N ASP A 45 16.54 19.67 -17.66
CA ASP A 45 15.79 19.26 -18.86
C ASP A 45 14.27 19.48 -18.63
N PRO A 46 13.61 20.31 -19.47
CA PRO A 46 12.19 20.60 -19.34
C PRO A 46 11.30 19.36 -19.54
N THR A 47 11.72 18.39 -20.34
CA THR A 47 10.97 17.16 -20.62
C THR A 47 10.95 16.26 -19.39
N VAL A 48 12.12 16.00 -18.80
CA VAL A 48 12.24 15.21 -17.57
C VAL A 48 11.49 15.88 -16.42
N THR A 49 11.58 17.21 -16.33
CA THR A 49 10.84 18.00 -15.34
C THR A 49 9.33 17.82 -15.48
N SER A 50 8.81 17.92 -16.71
CA SER A 50 7.37 17.75 -16.98
C SER A 50 6.87 16.37 -16.58
N TYR A 51 7.57 15.29 -16.97
CA TYR A 51 7.18 13.93 -16.63
C TYR A 51 7.27 13.65 -15.12
N THR A 52 8.29 14.18 -14.45
CA THR A 52 8.45 13.99 -13.00
C THR A 52 7.37 14.76 -12.23
N MET A 53 7.03 15.98 -12.66
CA MET A 53 5.90 16.72 -12.09
C MET A 53 4.58 15.96 -12.29
N GLN A 54 4.31 15.44 -13.49
CA GLN A 54 3.12 14.62 -13.75
C GLN A 54 3.05 13.41 -12.82
N TYR A 55 4.17 12.70 -12.63
CA TYR A 55 4.25 11.59 -11.68
C TYR A 55 3.88 12.04 -10.26
N ILE A 56 4.44 13.15 -9.76
CA ILE A 56 4.13 13.67 -8.43
C ILE A 56 2.64 13.95 -8.29
N TRP A 57 2.04 14.67 -9.24
CA TRP A 57 0.61 15.02 -9.19
C TRP A 57 -0.31 13.80 -9.18
N ILE A 58 0.02 12.77 -9.95
CA ILE A 58 -0.83 11.58 -10.10
C ILE A 58 -0.60 10.59 -8.95
N VAL A 59 0.66 10.37 -8.57
CA VAL A 59 1.04 9.25 -7.68
C VAL A 59 1.11 9.65 -6.22
N ALA A 60 1.33 10.93 -5.88
CA ALA A 60 1.51 11.37 -4.49
C ALA A 60 0.34 10.99 -3.56
N LEU A 61 -0.91 11.09 -4.02
CA LEU A 61 -2.07 10.67 -3.23
C LEU A 61 -2.10 9.15 -2.99
N SER A 62 -1.53 8.38 -3.92
CA SER A 62 -1.44 6.93 -3.79
C SER A 62 -0.41 6.48 -2.74
N TYR A 63 0.45 7.37 -2.25
CA TYR A 63 1.42 7.05 -1.20
C TYR A 63 0.77 6.64 0.11
N GLY A 64 -0.45 7.11 0.39
CA GLY A 64 -1.24 6.60 1.51
C GLY A 64 -1.48 5.09 1.39
N PHE A 65 -1.93 4.62 0.22
CA PHE A 65 -2.13 3.19 -0.04
C PHE A 65 -0.82 2.41 -0.05
N LEU A 66 0.26 3.01 -0.56
CA LEU A 66 1.59 2.40 -0.48
C LEU A 66 2.03 2.17 0.97
N ALA A 67 1.86 3.17 1.83
CA ALA A 67 2.18 3.05 3.25
C ALA A 67 1.30 2.01 3.96
N ALA A 68 0.00 1.97 3.62
CA ALA A 68 -0.90 0.92 4.10
C ALA A 68 -0.42 -0.48 3.73
N ALA A 69 -0.02 -0.71 2.48
CA ALA A 69 0.53 -1.99 2.03
C ALA A 69 1.81 -2.38 2.80
N PHE A 70 2.66 -1.42 3.16
CA PHE A 70 3.82 -1.68 4.02
C PHE A 70 3.43 -2.06 5.45
N VAL A 71 2.46 -1.36 6.06
CA VAL A 71 1.94 -1.70 7.39
C VAL A 71 1.32 -3.10 7.40
N GLU A 72 0.55 -3.45 6.37
CA GLU A 72 -0.04 -4.77 6.18
C GLU A 72 1.04 -5.85 6.05
N ALA A 73 2.06 -5.63 5.21
CA ALA A 73 3.18 -6.56 5.05
C ALA A 73 3.97 -6.76 6.35
N SER A 74 4.27 -5.68 7.08
CA SER A 74 4.93 -5.74 8.39
C SER A 74 4.08 -6.49 9.42
N SER A 75 2.76 -6.32 9.37
CA SER A 75 1.85 -7.02 10.26
C SER A 75 1.77 -8.52 9.93
N PHE A 76 1.82 -8.90 8.66
CA PHE A 76 1.97 -10.31 8.27
C PHE A 76 3.29 -10.92 8.72
N GLN A 77 4.38 -10.16 8.68
CA GLN A 77 5.68 -10.61 9.20
C GLN A 77 5.63 -10.82 10.72
N ALA A 78 4.97 -9.93 11.46
CA ALA A 78 4.76 -10.09 12.91
C ALA A 78 3.93 -11.35 13.26
N LEU A 79 3.06 -11.80 12.34
CA LEU A 79 2.30 -13.04 12.47
C LEU A 79 3.07 -14.29 11.97
N GLY A 80 4.36 -14.17 11.64
CA GLY A 80 5.19 -15.26 11.13
C GLY A 80 4.94 -15.63 9.67
N LYS A 81 4.21 -14.80 8.90
CA LYS A 81 3.82 -15.08 7.51
C LYS A 81 4.48 -14.13 6.52
N SER A 82 5.81 -14.11 6.51
CA SER A 82 6.64 -13.22 5.68
C SER A 82 6.28 -13.26 4.18
N TRP A 83 5.94 -14.45 3.65
CA TRP A 83 5.52 -14.61 2.25
C TRP A 83 4.28 -13.79 1.85
N SER A 84 3.41 -13.42 2.79
CA SER A 84 2.20 -12.63 2.46
C SER A 84 2.57 -11.24 1.93
N GLY A 85 3.63 -10.62 2.47
CA GLY A 85 4.12 -9.33 1.97
C GLY A 85 4.67 -9.42 0.55
N PHE A 86 5.37 -10.52 0.24
CA PHE A 86 5.82 -10.80 -1.13
C PHE A 86 4.65 -10.92 -2.10
N TRP A 87 3.58 -11.66 -1.74
CA TRP A 87 2.42 -11.81 -2.62
C TRP A 87 1.69 -10.48 -2.87
N LEU A 88 1.60 -9.60 -1.87
CA LEU A 88 1.05 -8.26 -2.04
C LEU A 88 1.93 -7.42 -2.98
N PHE A 89 3.26 -7.48 -2.82
CA PHE A 89 4.18 -6.82 -3.72
C PHE A 89 4.08 -7.34 -5.17
N LEU A 90 3.99 -8.65 -5.34
CA LEU A 90 3.84 -9.27 -6.66
C LEU A 90 2.51 -8.91 -7.31
N LEU A 91 1.42 -8.90 -6.53
CA LEU A 91 0.12 -8.41 -6.99
C LEU A 91 0.24 -6.97 -7.48
N ARG A 92 0.85 -6.10 -6.65
CA ARG A 92 1.03 -4.68 -6.96
C ARG A 92 1.79 -4.47 -8.26
N LEU A 93 3.01 -4.97 -8.35
CA LEU A 93 3.88 -4.68 -9.49
C LEU A 93 3.70 -5.66 -10.64
N GLY A 94 3.76 -6.96 -10.35
CA GLY A 94 3.77 -8.00 -11.38
C GLY A 94 2.41 -8.24 -12.04
N VAL A 95 1.32 -8.18 -11.27
CA VAL A 95 -0.03 -8.51 -11.79
C VAL A 95 -0.80 -7.27 -12.21
N VAL A 96 -0.68 -6.16 -11.47
CA VAL A 96 -1.44 -4.94 -11.74
C VAL A 96 -0.59 -3.93 -12.50
N THR A 97 0.43 -3.34 -11.88
CA THR A 97 1.13 -2.18 -12.45
C THR A 97 1.79 -2.48 -13.79
N ILE A 98 2.59 -3.55 -13.91
CA ILE A 98 3.34 -3.86 -15.13
C ILE A 98 2.38 -4.20 -16.29
N PRO A 99 1.44 -5.15 -16.17
CA PRO A 99 0.54 -5.48 -17.27
C PRO A 99 -0.37 -4.29 -17.65
N LEU A 100 -0.88 -3.56 -16.66
CA LEU A 100 -1.75 -2.42 -16.92
C LEU A 100 -0.98 -1.28 -17.62
N ALA A 101 0.24 -0.98 -17.18
CA ALA A 101 1.08 0.01 -17.86
C ALA A 101 1.38 -0.41 -19.30
N TYR A 102 1.69 -1.69 -19.53
CA TYR A 102 1.94 -2.22 -20.87
C TYR A 102 0.70 -2.09 -21.76
N VAL A 103 -0.46 -2.53 -21.30
CA VAL A 103 -1.72 -2.46 -22.06
C VAL A 103 -2.07 -1.00 -22.37
N LEU A 104 -2.03 -0.11 -21.38
CA LEU A 104 -2.39 1.29 -21.60
C LEU A 104 -1.45 2.00 -22.59
N THR A 105 -0.15 1.69 -22.57
CA THR A 105 0.83 2.39 -23.41
C THR A 105 1.08 1.74 -24.77
N ASN A 106 1.09 0.42 -24.87
CA ASN A 106 1.45 -0.31 -26.09
C ASN A 106 0.24 -0.83 -26.88
N VAL A 107 -0.93 -1.00 -26.23
CA VAL A 107 -2.14 -1.49 -26.90
C VAL A 107 -3.09 -0.33 -27.21
N PHE A 108 -3.20 0.63 -26.30
CA PHE A 108 -4.07 1.80 -26.46
C PHE A 108 -3.32 3.08 -26.88
N ASP A 109 -2.00 3.00 -27.08
CA ASP A 109 -1.13 4.14 -27.46
C ASP A 109 -1.32 5.39 -26.58
N LEU A 110 -1.63 5.20 -25.29
CA LEU A 110 -1.80 6.30 -24.35
C LEU A 110 -0.44 6.89 -23.97
N HIS A 111 -0.43 8.20 -23.70
CA HIS A 111 0.74 8.92 -23.23
C HIS A 111 1.28 8.40 -21.89
N ILE A 112 2.48 8.84 -21.53
CA ILE A 112 3.22 8.42 -20.32
C ILE A 112 2.43 8.56 -18.99
N TRP A 113 1.45 9.46 -18.91
CA TRP A 113 0.58 9.59 -17.74
C TRP A 113 -0.16 8.29 -17.40
N ALA A 114 -0.42 7.45 -18.41
CA ALA A 114 -1.05 6.16 -18.23
C ALA A 114 -0.21 5.21 -17.36
N VAL A 115 1.12 5.28 -17.45
CA VAL A 115 2.04 4.52 -16.58
C VAL A 115 1.85 4.93 -15.13
N TRP A 116 1.75 6.23 -14.86
CA TRP A 116 1.52 6.76 -13.51
C TRP A 116 0.18 6.30 -12.95
N THR A 117 -0.88 6.28 -13.77
CA THR A 117 -2.18 5.75 -13.34
C THR A 117 -2.15 4.25 -13.06
N ALA A 118 -1.36 3.47 -13.80
CA ALA A 118 -1.17 2.05 -13.53
C ALA A 118 -0.47 1.82 -12.17
N ILE A 119 0.48 2.68 -11.79
CA ILE A 119 1.11 2.65 -10.47
C ILE A 119 0.08 2.93 -9.37
N VAL A 120 -0.77 3.95 -9.55
CA VAL A 120 -1.84 4.28 -8.60
C VAL A 120 -2.79 3.09 -8.44
N ALA A 121 -3.23 2.50 -9.54
CA ALA A 121 -4.10 1.32 -9.52
C ALA A 121 -3.45 0.16 -8.76
N GLY A 122 -2.16 -0.12 -9.01
CA GLY A 122 -1.40 -1.13 -8.27
C GLY A 122 -1.38 -0.87 -6.77
N ASN A 123 -1.04 0.35 -6.36
CA ASN A 123 -0.99 0.74 -4.94
C ASN A 123 -2.36 0.56 -4.27
N VAL A 124 -3.42 1.04 -4.90
CA VAL A 124 -4.80 0.96 -4.37
C VAL A 124 -5.25 -0.49 -4.27
N ILE A 125 -5.16 -1.26 -5.36
CA ILE A 125 -5.62 -2.66 -5.40
C ILE A 125 -4.85 -3.50 -4.38
N SER A 126 -3.52 -3.37 -4.33
CA SER A 126 -2.70 -4.13 -3.39
C SER A 126 -3.03 -3.81 -1.94
N SER A 127 -3.21 -2.54 -1.60
CA SER A 127 -3.56 -2.15 -0.22
C SER A 127 -4.97 -2.62 0.16
N VAL A 128 -5.95 -2.48 -0.74
CA VAL A 128 -7.32 -2.95 -0.47
C VAL A 128 -7.32 -4.46 -0.23
N VAL A 129 -6.62 -5.22 -1.08
CA VAL A 129 -6.48 -6.68 -0.93
C VAL A 129 -5.75 -7.03 0.37
N GLY A 130 -4.64 -6.37 0.68
CA GLY A 130 -3.87 -6.63 1.90
C GLY A 130 -4.66 -6.31 3.18
N TYR A 131 -5.41 -5.21 3.20
CA TYR A 131 -6.31 -4.86 4.29
C TYR A 131 -7.38 -5.92 4.55
N PHE A 132 -8.07 -6.41 3.51
CA PHE A 132 -9.06 -7.47 3.68
C PHE A 132 -8.42 -8.80 4.07
N TRP A 133 -7.27 -9.12 3.49
CA TRP A 133 -6.56 -10.36 3.79
C TRP A 133 -6.13 -10.41 5.26
N ILE A 134 -5.54 -9.33 5.77
CA ILE A 134 -5.08 -9.31 7.16
C ILE A 134 -6.26 -9.35 8.14
N ARG A 135 -7.34 -8.63 7.84
CA ARG A 135 -8.57 -8.64 8.65
C ARG A 135 -9.20 -10.03 8.70
N HIS A 136 -9.24 -10.73 7.57
CA HIS A 136 -9.73 -12.11 7.52
C HIS A 136 -8.84 -13.08 8.32
N ARG A 137 -7.53 -12.89 8.26
CA ARG A 137 -6.58 -13.72 9.01
C ARG A 137 -6.69 -13.49 10.52
N MET A 138 -6.76 -12.24 10.97
CA MET A 138 -6.94 -11.90 12.37
C MET A 138 -8.25 -12.51 12.92
N LYS A 139 -9.36 -12.43 12.18
CA LYS A 139 -10.64 -13.07 12.54
C LYS A 139 -10.56 -14.59 12.65
N LYS A 140 -9.82 -15.26 11.75
CA LYS A 140 -9.65 -16.73 11.81
C LYS A 140 -8.84 -17.17 13.03
N ILE A 141 -7.83 -16.39 13.43
CA ILE A 141 -7.05 -16.66 14.66
C ILE A 141 -7.97 -16.54 15.89
N THR A 142 -8.91 -15.58 15.89
CA THR A 142 -9.91 -15.44 16.97
C THR A 142 -10.83 -16.65 17.13
N MET A 143 -11.14 -17.38 16.05
CA MET A 143 -12.10 -18.49 16.07
C MET A 143 -11.46 -19.86 16.39
N ALA A 144 -10.16 -20.04 16.13
CA ALA A 144 -9.49 -21.33 16.31
C ALA A 144 -8.94 -21.56 17.73
N GLU A 145 -8.89 -20.55 18.61
CA GLU A 145 -8.26 -20.62 19.94
C GLU A 145 -9.22 -20.27 21.10
N VAL A 146 -10.53 -20.45 20.95
CA VAL A 146 -11.44 -20.49 22.10
C VAL A 146 -11.78 -21.96 22.38
N PRO A 147 -11.09 -22.65 23.30
CA PRO A 147 -11.64 -23.87 23.87
C PRO A 147 -12.98 -23.49 24.52
N VAL A 148 -14.03 -24.23 24.19
CA VAL A 148 -15.40 -24.03 24.66
C VAL A 148 -15.58 -24.51 26.10
N ASP A 149 -14.52 -24.93 26.79
CA ASP A 149 -14.64 -25.77 27.97
C ASP A 149 -14.19 -25.01 29.22
N ALA A 150 -15.09 -24.21 29.77
CA ALA A 150 -15.14 -23.93 31.21
C ALA A 150 -16.58 -23.62 31.64
N LYS A 151 -17.53 -24.48 31.26
CA LYS A 151 -18.68 -24.80 32.10
C LYS A 151 -18.55 -26.28 32.50
N ALA A 152 -18.79 -26.54 33.79
CA ALA A 152 -18.83 -27.83 34.50
C ALA A 152 -17.54 -28.27 35.21
N SER A 153 -17.33 -27.77 36.44
CA SER A 153 -17.30 -28.58 37.68
C SER A 153 -17.20 -27.65 38.88
#